data_AF-A0A7I7NJQ9-F1
#
_entry.id   AF-A0A7I7NJQ9-F1
#
_cell.length_a   1.000
_cell.length_b   1.000
_cell.length_c   1.000
_cell.angle_alpha   90.00
_cell.angle_beta   90.00
_cell.angle_gamma   90.00
#
_symmetry.space_group_name_H-M   'P 1'
#
loop_
_entity.id
_entity.type
_entity.pdbx_description
1 polymer ?
#
loop_
_entity_poly.entity_id
_entity_poly.type
_entity_poly.pdbx_seq_one_letter_code
_entity_poly.pdbx_strand_id
1 'polypeptide(L)'
;MTATLTEVRTCSTDDEGVGTYSTVGPRADRPRRRTFTPEYKAAIVAEYDAMTEPGARGALLRREGLYSSHIVEWRRARDAGALDGLARSGGRGSKDRDKAEIERLRKRAERAEAELERTRAALDLAGKAHALLETLSESTGTRPGSKK
;
A
#
# COMPACT_ATOMS: atom_id res chain seq x y z
N MET A 1 -31.62 -37.45 19.69
CA MET A 1 -30.36 -37.18 18.99
C MET A 1 -29.59 -36.14 19.79
N THR A 2 -28.60 -36.60 20.54
CA THR A 2 -27.68 -35.77 21.33
C THR A 2 -26.49 -35.41 20.45
N ALA A 3 -26.24 -34.12 20.25
CA ALA A 3 -24.97 -33.63 19.73
C ALA A 3 -24.41 -32.63 20.74
N THR A 4 -23.46 -33.13 21.53
CA THR A 4 -22.57 -32.38 22.41
C THR A 4 -21.52 -31.61 21.61
N LEU A 5 -21.04 -30.55 22.24
CA LEU A 5 -19.70 -29.95 22.06
C LEU A 5 -19.56 -28.90 20.96
N THR A 6 -19.43 -27.63 21.37
CA THR A 6 -18.62 -26.66 20.62
C THR A 6 -17.86 -25.83 21.64
N GLU A 7 -16.54 -25.99 21.57
CA GLU A 7 -15.55 -25.44 22.47
C GLU A 7 -15.64 -23.91 22.58
N VAL A 8 -15.61 -23.44 23.82
CA VAL A 8 -15.20 -22.07 24.13
C VAL A 8 -13.74 -21.97 23.70
N ARG A 9 -13.47 -21.35 22.55
CA ARG A 9 -12.11 -20.97 22.18
C ARG A 9 -11.60 -19.96 23.20
N THR A 10 -10.88 -20.48 24.18
CA THR A 10 -10.02 -19.71 25.06
C THR A 10 -9.06 -18.90 24.21
N CYS A 11 -8.95 -17.61 24.51
CA CYS A 11 -7.94 -16.73 23.92
C CYS A 11 -6.55 -17.24 24.34
N SER A 12 -5.87 -17.94 23.42
CA SER A 12 -4.46 -18.29 23.54
C SER A 12 -3.67 -16.99 23.67
N THR A 13 -2.96 -16.84 24.79
CA THR A 13 -2.02 -15.75 25.01
C THR A 13 -0.64 -16.33 24.68
N ASP A 14 -0.27 -16.28 23.40
CA ASP A 14 1.10 -16.57 22.97
C ASP A 14 1.67 -15.29 22.36
N ASP A 15 2.46 -14.58 23.16
CA ASP A 15 3.45 -13.60 22.68
C ASP A 15 4.71 -13.79 23.53
N GLU A 16 5.58 -14.68 23.07
CA GLU A 16 6.94 -14.85 23.59
C GLU A 16 7.84 -13.76 23.03
N GLY A 17 8.32 -12.86 23.91
CA GLY A 17 9.14 -11.71 23.51
C GLY A 17 9.75 -10.94 24.70
N VAL A 18 10.58 -11.62 25.49
CA VAL A 18 11.73 -11.14 26.30
C VAL A 18 11.70 -9.69 26.83
N GLY A 19 11.60 -9.53 28.15
CA GLY A 19 11.91 -8.27 28.83
C GLY A 19 11.44 -8.20 30.29
N THR A 20 12.08 -8.99 31.16
CA THR A 20 11.93 -8.97 32.62
C THR A 20 12.12 -7.58 33.21
N TYR A 21 11.09 -6.95 33.80
CA TYR A 21 11.14 -6.24 35.10
C TYR A 21 9.70 -6.08 35.60
N SER A 22 9.45 -6.63 36.79
CA SER A 22 8.20 -6.50 37.51
C SER A 22 7.82 -5.03 37.68
N THR A 23 6.85 -4.55 36.90
CA THR A 23 6.26 -3.22 37.08
C THR A 23 5.10 -3.32 38.06
N VAL A 24 5.41 -3.49 39.34
CA VAL A 24 4.48 -3.21 40.44
C VAL A 24 4.34 -1.68 40.56
N GLY A 25 3.78 -1.06 39.52
CA GLY A 25 3.36 0.34 39.57
C GLY A 25 2.02 0.45 40.30
N PRO A 26 1.64 1.64 40.80
CA PRO A 26 0.42 1.89 41.58
C PRO A 26 -0.91 1.65 40.82
N ARG A 27 -0.85 1.06 39.63
CA ARG A 27 -1.99 0.71 38.76
C ARG A 27 -2.05 -0.79 38.42
N ALA A 28 -1.16 -1.62 39.00
CA ALA A 28 -1.13 -3.06 38.76
C ALA A 28 -2.41 -3.77 39.23
N ASP A 29 -3.11 -3.21 40.22
CA ASP A 29 -4.36 -3.75 40.78
C ASP A 29 -5.63 -3.23 40.07
N ARG A 30 -5.48 -2.48 38.95
CA ARG A 30 -6.64 -1.97 38.23
C ARG A 30 -7.17 -3.01 37.24
N PRO A 31 -8.51 -3.17 37.09
CA PRO A 31 -9.09 -4.02 36.05
C PRO A 31 -8.51 -3.68 34.67
N ARG A 32 -7.85 -4.66 34.04
CA ARG A 32 -7.33 -4.51 32.68
C ARG A 32 -8.50 -4.47 31.69
N ARG A 33 -8.55 -3.43 30.87
CA ARG A 33 -9.49 -3.34 29.75
C ARG A 33 -9.06 -4.33 28.66
N ARG A 34 -10.03 -4.96 28.02
CA ARG A 34 -9.79 -5.84 26.86
C ARG A 34 -9.16 -5.03 25.72
N THR A 35 -8.12 -5.59 25.11
CA THR A 35 -7.49 -5.05 23.89
C THR A 35 -7.83 -5.96 22.72
N PHE A 36 -8.18 -5.37 21.58
CA PHE A 36 -8.49 -6.10 20.35
C PHE A 36 -7.29 -6.06 19.41
N THR A 37 -6.79 -7.23 19.02
CA THR A 37 -5.70 -7.34 18.04
C THR A 37 -6.18 -6.92 16.65
N PRO A 38 -5.30 -6.45 15.76
CA PRO A 38 -5.66 -6.08 14.39
C PRO A 38 -6.34 -7.24 13.62
N GLU A 39 -5.83 -8.46 13.81
CA GLU A 39 -6.33 -9.68 13.16
C GLU A 39 -7.74 -10.00 13.63
N TYR A 40 -8.01 -9.85 14.93
CA TYR A 40 -9.34 -10.02 15.50
C TYR A 40 -10.32 -9.00 14.90
N LYS A 41 -9.91 -7.73 14.81
CA LYS A 41 -10.76 -6.68 14.21
C LYS A 41 -11.08 -6.98 12.76
N ALA A 42 -10.08 -7.41 11.98
CA ALA A 42 -10.25 -7.75 10.57
C ALA A 42 -11.18 -8.96 10.37
N ALA A 43 -11.00 -10.02 11.16
CA ALA A 43 -11.85 -11.21 11.13
C ALA A 43 -13.31 -10.89 11.45
N ILE A 44 -13.57 -10.13 12.51
CA ILE A 44 -14.92 -9.74 12.91
C ILE A 44 -15.59 -8.86 11.84
N VAL A 45 -14.85 -7.92 11.25
CA VAL A 45 -15.40 -7.08 10.16
C VAL A 45 -15.73 -7.93 8.93
N ALA A 46 -14.89 -8.89 8.56
CA ALA A 46 -15.15 -9.80 7.44
C ALA A 46 -16.40 -10.67 7.70
N GLU A 47 -16.52 -11.25 8.89
CA GLU A 47 -17.69 -12.04 9.30
C GLU A 47 -18.97 -11.19 9.31
N TYR A 48 -18.90 -9.97 9.85
CA TYR A 48 -20.02 -9.03 9.88
C TYR A 48 -20.47 -8.61 8.47
N ASP A 49 -19.52 -8.43 7.54
CA ASP A 49 -19.79 -8.08 6.14
C ASP A 49 -20.42 -9.25 5.37
N ALA A 50 -19.98 -10.48 5.64
CA ALA A 50 -20.48 -11.70 5.02
C ALA A 50 -21.91 -12.06 5.45
N MET A 51 -22.34 -11.64 6.65
CA MET A 51 -23.69 -11.89 7.15
C MET A 51 -24.73 -11.01 6.43
N THR A 52 -25.63 -11.65 5.70
CA THR A 52 -26.79 -11.05 5.01
C THR A 52 -28.13 -11.33 5.70
N GLU A 53 -28.18 -12.36 6.54
CA GLU A 53 -29.39 -12.80 7.25
C GLU A 53 -29.90 -11.74 8.24
N PRO A 54 -31.23 -11.50 8.31
CA PRO A 54 -31.83 -10.61 9.28
C PRO A 54 -31.45 -11.00 10.71
N GLY A 55 -30.85 -10.06 11.46
CA GLY A 55 -30.49 -10.27 12.87
C GLY A 55 -29.17 -11.01 13.12
N ALA A 56 -28.57 -11.67 12.12
CA ALA A 56 -27.29 -12.38 12.29
C ALA A 56 -26.15 -11.46 12.74
N ARG A 57 -26.07 -10.25 12.16
CA ARG A 57 -25.14 -9.20 12.58
C ARG A 57 -25.31 -8.82 14.05
N GLY A 58 -26.55 -8.71 14.52
CA GLY A 58 -26.85 -8.41 15.92
C GLY A 58 -26.51 -9.57 16.86
N ALA A 59 -26.67 -10.81 16.41
CA ALA A 59 -26.28 -12.00 17.18
C ALA A 59 -24.77 -12.09 17.34
N LEU A 60 -24.00 -11.84 16.27
CA LEU A 60 -22.54 -11.72 16.29
C LEU A 60 -22.08 -10.69 17.32
N LEU A 61 -22.63 -9.47 17.28
CA LEU A 61 -22.23 -8.40 18.19
C LEU A 61 -22.50 -8.74 19.67
N ARG A 62 -23.62 -9.40 19.97
CA ARG A 62 -23.92 -9.82 21.35
C ARG A 62 -23.01 -10.93 21.83
N ARG A 63 -22.69 -11.90 20.97
CA ARG A 63 -21.76 -13.01 21.28
C ARG A 63 -20.36 -12.48 21.59
N GLU A 64 -19.89 -11.52 20.80
CA GLU A 64 -18.53 -10.99 20.94
C GLU A 64 -18.42 -9.85 21.98
N GLY A 65 -19.55 -9.38 22.52
CA GLY A 65 -19.62 -8.23 23.43
C GLY A 65 -19.25 -6.91 22.75
N LEU A 66 -19.56 -6.78 21.46
CA LEU A 66 -19.19 -5.63 20.63
C LEU A 66 -20.37 -4.68 20.41
N TYR A 67 -20.05 -3.39 20.34
CA TYR A 67 -20.99 -2.35 19.93
C TYR A 67 -20.86 -2.06 18.44
N SER A 68 -21.94 -1.59 17.81
CA SER A 68 -21.96 -1.18 16.40
C SER A 68 -20.91 -0.11 16.07
N SER A 69 -20.57 0.76 17.03
CA SER A 69 -19.50 1.76 16.91
C SER A 69 -18.15 1.12 16.58
N HIS A 70 -17.81 -0.02 17.21
CA HIS A 70 -16.57 -0.73 16.93
C HIS A 70 -16.51 -1.15 15.47
N ILE A 71 -17.60 -1.69 14.92
CA ILE A 71 -17.64 -2.12 13.51
C ILE A 71 -17.48 -0.93 12.57
N VAL A 72 -18.13 0.19 12.84
CA VAL A 72 -18.00 1.40 12.02
C VAL A 72 -16.56 1.92 12.05
N GLU A 73 -15.95 2.00 13.23
CA GLU A 73 -14.56 2.43 13.39
C GLU A 73 -13.58 1.47 12.69
N TRP A 74 -13.78 0.17 12.83
CA TRP A 74 -12.89 -0.84 12.25
C TRP A 74 -13.04 -0.92 10.73
N ARG A 75 -14.26 -0.77 10.18
CA ARG A 75 -14.46 -0.63 8.73
C ARG A 75 -13.75 0.61 8.18
N ARG A 76 -13.89 1.77 8.84
CA ARG A 76 -13.15 2.99 8.47
C ARG A 76 -11.63 2.78 8.54
N ALA A 77 -11.15 2.07 9.56
CA ALA A 77 -9.74 1.74 9.68
C ALA A 77 -9.27 0.77 8.57
N ARG A 78 -10.09 -0.20 8.17
CA ARG A 78 -9.82 -1.08 7.02
C ARG A 78 -9.71 -0.28 5.72
N ASP A 79 -10.72 0.55 5.43
CA ASP A 79 -10.80 1.32 4.20
C ASP A 79 -9.67 2.37 4.11
N ALA A 80 -9.18 2.85 5.25
CA ALA A 80 -8.01 3.71 5.33
C ALA A 80 -6.67 2.96 5.13
N GLY A 81 -6.69 1.62 5.05
CA GLY A 81 -5.51 0.74 5.01
C GLY A 81 -4.86 0.53 6.38
N ALA A 82 -5.49 0.98 7.46
CA ALA A 82 -4.94 0.92 8.81
C ALA A 82 -5.12 -0.46 9.47
N LEU A 83 -6.13 -1.27 9.15
CA LEU A 83 -6.20 -2.64 9.71
C LEU A 83 -5.21 -3.59 9.02
N ASP A 84 -5.09 -3.51 7.69
CA ASP A 84 -4.09 -4.28 6.94
C ASP A 84 -2.66 -3.80 7.22
N GLY A 85 -2.47 -2.49 7.41
CA GLY A 85 -1.18 -1.88 7.77
C GLY A 85 -0.80 -2.04 9.24
N LEU A 86 -1.76 -2.32 10.14
CA LEU A 86 -1.46 -2.61 11.54
C LEU A 86 -1.12 -4.09 11.75
N ALA A 87 -1.73 -5.00 10.98
CA ALA A 87 -1.29 -6.40 10.89
C ALA A 87 0.08 -6.54 10.17
N ARG A 88 0.43 -5.61 9.28
CA ARG A 88 1.71 -5.60 8.55
C ARG A 88 2.74 -4.57 9.03
N SER A 89 2.51 -3.91 10.15
CA SER A 89 3.32 -2.79 10.69
C SER A 89 3.27 -1.50 9.85
N GLY A 90 3.03 -0.36 10.52
CA GLY A 90 3.26 0.97 9.94
C GLY A 90 2.05 1.88 9.94
N GLY A 91 1.78 2.54 11.07
CA GLY A 91 0.78 3.60 11.18
C GLY A 91 0.99 4.75 10.18
N ARG A 92 -0.06 5.55 9.99
CA ARG A 92 -0.25 6.75 9.14
C ARG A 92 0.99 7.44 8.51
N GLY A 93 2.13 7.51 9.21
CA GLY A 93 3.41 7.96 8.64
C GLY A 93 3.92 7.14 7.46
N SER A 94 3.56 5.86 7.31
CA SER A 94 3.93 5.08 6.11
C SER A 94 3.26 5.66 4.86
N LYS A 95 1.95 5.92 4.93
CA LYS A 95 1.19 6.45 3.79
C LYS A 95 1.68 7.84 3.34
N ASP A 96 2.10 8.68 4.29
CA ASP A 96 2.62 10.01 3.97
C ASP A 96 4.04 9.91 3.38
N ARG A 97 4.85 8.94 3.82
CA ARG A 97 6.14 8.62 3.17
C ARG A 97 5.96 8.07 1.77
N ASP A 98 5.01 7.16 1.56
CA ASP A 98 4.71 6.57 0.25
C ASP A 98 4.28 7.66 -0.75
N LYS A 99 3.43 8.60 -0.31
CA LYS A 99 3.02 9.75 -1.14
C LYS A 99 4.21 10.65 -1.50
N ALA A 100 5.08 10.95 -0.54
CA ALA A 100 6.27 11.77 -0.79
C ALA A 100 7.23 11.08 -1.78
N GLU A 101 7.36 9.76 -1.69
CA GLU A 101 8.17 8.97 -2.61
C GLU A 101 7.56 8.94 -4.02
N ILE A 102 6.24 8.76 -4.15
CA ILE A 102 5.53 8.84 -5.43
C ILE A 102 5.75 10.20 -6.09
N GLU A 103 5.64 11.30 -5.34
CA GLU A 103 5.86 12.64 -5.89
C GLU A 103 7.31 12.83 -6.35
N ARG A 104 8.28 12.36 -5.57
CA ARG A 104 9.70 12.39 -5.94
C ARG A 104 9.97 11.60 -7.21
N LEU A 105 9.40 10.39 -7.32
CA LEU A 105 9.54 9.53 -8.49
C LEU A 105 8.91 10.17 -9.73
N ARG A 106 7.74 10.78 -9.61
CA ARG A 106 7.09 11.51 -10.71
C ARG A 106 7.95 12.67 -11.21
N LYS A 107 8.49 13.49 -10.32
CA LYS A 107 9.40 14.58 -10.68
C LYS A 107 10.66 14.07 -11.39
N ARG A 108 11.18 12.90 -11.00
CA ARG A 108 12.33 12.28 -11.68
C ARG A 108 11.95 11.76 -13.06
N ALA A 109 10.78 11.14 -13.20
CA ALA A 109 10.27 10.67 -14.48
C ALA A 109 10.10 11.83 -15.47
N GLU A 110 9.44 12.92 -15.04
CA GLU A 110 9.25 14.12 -15.86
C GLU A 110 10.57 14.73 -16.34
N ARG A 111 11.58 14.82 -15.45
CA ARG A 111 12.91 15.31 -15.82
C ARG A 111 13.61 14.40 -16.84
N ALA A 112 13.52 13.09 -16.64
CA ALA A 112 14.11 12.10 -17.53
C ALA A 112 13.43 12.13 -18.91
N GLU A 113 12.10 12.24 -18.96
CA GLU A 113 11.34 12.40 -20.20
C GLU A 113 11.73 13.69 -20.93
N ALA A 114 11.86 14.81 -20.22
CA ALA A 114 12.32 16.07 -20.83
C ALA A 114 13.75 15.97 -21.38
N GLU A 115 14.64 15.21 -20.76
CA GLU A 115 15.99 14.96 -21.27
C GLU A 115 15.99 14.06 -22.51
N LEU A 116 15.12 13.04 -22.54
CA LEU A 116 14.92 12.21 -23.71
C LEU A 116 14.39 13.02 -24.90
N GLU A 117 13.45 13.93 -24.68
CA GLU A 117 12.96 14.80 -25.75
C GLU A 117 14.06 15.73 -26.30
N ARG A 118 14.92 16.28 -25.43
CA ARG A 118 16.07 17.10 -25.89
C ARG A 118 17.06 16.29 -26.73
N THR A 119 17.38 15.07 -26.29
CA THR A 119 18.32 14.20 -27.02
C THR A 119 17.75 13.74 -28.35
N ARG A 120 16.45 13.40 -28.41
CA ARG A 120 15.74 13.10 -29.66
C ARG A 120 15.78 14.28 -30.62
N ALA A 121 15.49 15.50 -30.16
CA ALA A 121 15.55 16.69 -31.00
C ALA A 121 16.97 16.95 -31.56
N ALA A 122 18.02 16.70 -30.76
CA ALA A 122 19.40 16.80 -31.21
C ALA A 122 19.73 15.75 -32.30
N LEU A 123 19.26 14.52 -32.14
CA LEU A 123 19.43 13.46 -33.15
C LEU A 123 18.69 13.78 -34.44
N ASP A 124 17.47 14.33 -34.36
CA ASP A 124 16.70 14.76 -35.54
C ASP A 124 17.42 15.88 -36.30
N LEU A 125 18.00 16.86 -35.58
CA LEU A 125 18.77 17.92 -36.21
C LEU A 125 20.04 17.37 -36.87
N ALA A 126 20.77 16.48 -36.21
CA ALA A 126 21.96 15.84 -36.75
C ALA A 126 21.62 15.01 -38.01
N GLY A 127 20.52 14.27 -37.99
CA GLY A 127 20.02 13.51 -39.15
C GLY A 127 19.69 14.41 -40.34
N LYS A 128 19.02 15.55 -40.10
CA LYS A 128 18.72 16.54 -41.15
C LYS A 128 19.99 17.18 -41.71
N ALA A 129 20.97 17.51 -40.86
CA ALA A 129 22.25 18.05 -41.31
C ALA A 129 23.02 17.05 -42.17
N HIS A 130 23.05 15.77 -41.78
CA HIS A 130 23.67 14.70 -42.57
C HIS A 130 23.00 14.57 -43.94
N ALA A 131 21.67 14.54 -44.00
CA ALA A 131 20.93 14.45 -45.27
C ALA A 131 21.25 15.64 -46.20
N LEU A 132 21.35 16.85 -45.67
CA LEU A 132 21.75 18.02 -46.47
C LEU A 132 23.18 17.87 -47.00
N LEU A 133 24.13 17.42 -46.18
CA LEU A 133 25.51 17.20 -46.61
C LEU A 133 25.61 16.13 -47.71
N GLU A 134 24.80 15.08 -47.63
CA GLU A 134 24.70 14.04 -48.66
C GLU A 134 24.21 14.62 -50.00
N THR A 135 23.14 15.43 -50.00
CA THR A 135 22.65 16.07 -51.23
C THR A 135 23.68 17.04 -51.85
N LEU A 136 24.41 17.78 -51.02
CA LEU A 136 25.48 18.66 -51.49
C LEU A 136 26.65 17.86 -52.06
N SER A 137 27.04 16.75 -51.41
CA SER A 137 28.08 15.84 -51.91
C SER A 137 27.70 15.26 -53.27
N GLU A 138 26.47 14.76 -53.44
CA GLU A 138 25.97 14.24 -54.72
C GLU A 138 25.96 15.31 -55.82
N SER A 139 25.54 16.55 -55.49
CA SER A 139 25.53 17.66 -56.45
C SER A 139 26.93 18.07 -56.93
N THR A 140 27.97 17.88 -56.11
CA THR A 140 29.37 18.23 -56.43
C THR A 140 30.13 17.10 -57.12
N GLY A 141 29.59 15.87 -57.14
CA GLY A 141 30.20 14.67 -57.71
C GLY A 141 30.17 14.56 -59.25
N THR A 142 29.51 15.47 -59.97
CA THR A 142 29.34 15.35 -61.43
C THR A 142 30.02 16.48 -62.20
N ARG A 143 31.36 16.55 -62.16
CA ARG A 143 32.12 17.26 -63.20
C ARG A 143 32.73 16.21 -64.13
N PRO A 144 32.16 15.95 -65.33
CA PRO A 144 32.80 15.03 -66.26
C PRO A 144 34.15 15.62 -66.65
N GLY A 145 35.21 14.88 -66.35
CA GLY A 145 36.58 15.26 -66.66
C GLY A 145 36.70 15.53 -68.16
N SER A 146 36.97 16.80 -68.50
CA SER A 146 37.45 17.20 -69.81
C SER A 146 38.74 16.43 -70.11
N LYS A 147 38.66 15.44 -71.00
CA LYS A 147 39.84 14.87 -71.66
C LYS A 147 40.08 15.66 -72.95
N LYS A 148 41.32 16.14 -73.08
CA LYS A 148 41.91 16.67 -74.31
C LYS A 148 41.98 15.61 -75.38
#